data_AF-A0A645FGK5-F1
#
_entry.id   AF-A0A645FGK5-F1
#
_cell.length_a   1.000
_cell.length_b   1.000
_cell.length_c   1.000
_cell.angle_alpha   90.00
_cell.angle_beta   90.00
_cell.angle_gamma   90.00
#
_symmetry.space_group_name_H-M   'P 1'
#
loop_
_entity.id
_entity.type
_entity.pdbx_description
1 polymer ?
#
loop_
_entity_poly.entity_id
_entity_poly.type
_entity_poly.pdbx_seq_one_letter_code
_entity_poly.pdbx_strand_id
1 'polypeptide(L)'
;MAKIAEKVAADISVGVFEVYKYYPLGGVMSVIMVALISTFFITSANSGTFVLSMYSTQGDMNPPKVRMGIWGILMAALAFVLLMSGGLQSLQIASIAAAAPFAVIMVVACWCLWKALVKDEATFTELAD
;
A
#
# COMPACT_ATOMS: atom_id res chain seq x y z
N MET A 1 27.80 5.59 13.23
CA MET A 1 27.02 4.43 12.71
C MET A 1 26.37 3.61 13.82
N ALA A 2 27.09 3.18 14.88
CA ALA A 2 26.50 2.39 15.97
C ALA A 2 25.30 3.07 16.68
N LYS A 3 25.38 4.38 16.97
CA LYS A 3 24.28 5.15 17.59
C LYS A 3 23.04 5.33 16.70
N ILE A 4 23.21 5.28 15.36
CA ILE A 4 22.08 5.36 14.42
C ILE A 4 21.36 4.01 14.40
N ALA A 5 22.12 2.93 14.28
CA ALA A 5 21.59 1.57 14.28
C ALA A 5 20.80 1.26 15.57
N GLU A 6 21.29 1.70 16.73
CA GLU A 6 20.60 1.57 18.01
C GLU A 6 19.26 2.32 18.03
N LYS A 7 19.24 3.58 17.56
CA LYS A 7 18.01 4.38 17.51
C LYS A 7 17.00 3.87 16.49
N VAL A 8 17.45 3.40 15.33
CA VAL A 8 16.57 2.82 14.29
C VAL A 8 16.01 1.48 14.75
N ALA A 9 16.79 0.69 15.49
CA ALA A 9 16.31 -0.57 16.06
C ALA A 9 15.22 -0.34 17.12
N ALA A 10 15.31 0.76 17.88
CA ALA A 10 14.27 1.15 18.83
C ALA A 10 13.02 1.72 18.13
N ASP A 11 13.20 2.56 17.10
CA ASP A 11 12.11 3.12 16.30
C ASP A 11 12.51 3.27 14.84
N ILE A 12 11.94 2.40 14.01
CA ILE A 12 12.20 2.37 12.56
C ILE A 12 11.67 3.64 11.88
N SER A 13 10.62 4.27 12.42
CA SER A 13 9.95 5.42 11.80
C SER A 13 10.83 6.67 11.75
N VAL A 14 11.80 6.81 12.66
CA VAL A 14 12.73 7.96 12.71
C VAL A 14 14.04 7.72 11.98
N GLY A 15 14.25 6.52 11.43
CA GLY A 15 15.56 6.10 10.92
C GLY A 15 16.14 7.02 9.85
N VAL A 16 15.33 7.40 8.85
CA VAL A 16 15.76 8.31 7.76
C VAL A 16 16.13 9.70 8.28
N PHE A 17 15.40 10.20 9.28
CA PHE A 17 15.62 11.51 9.87
C PHE A 17 16.88 11.54 10.75
N GLU A 18 17.21 10.44 11.43
CA GLU A 18 18.48 10.30 12.16
C GLU A 18 19.68 10.26 11.20
N VAL A 19 19.55 9.65 10.01
CA VAL A 19 20.60 9.70 8.99
C VAL A 19 20.82 11.12 8.48
N TYR A 20 19.75 11.89 8.26
CA TYR A 20 19.85 13.26 7.78
C TYR A 20 20.59 14.21 8.73
N LYS A 21 20.64 13.91 10.03
CA LYS A 21 21.44 14.70 11.00
C LYS A 21 22.95 14.71 10.70
N TYR A 22 23.43 13.75 9.92
CA TYR A 22 24.84 13.67 9.52
C TYR A 22 25.15 14.48 8.25
N TYR A 23 24.13 15.06 7.60
CA TYR A 23 24.29 15.90 6.42
C TYR A 23 24.12 17.39 6.76
N PRO A 24 24.91 18.28 6.14
CA PRO A 24 24.86 19.72 6.42
C PRO A 24 23.52 20.39 6.07
N LEU A 25 22.67 19.72 5.28
CA LEU A 25 21.33 20.19 4.88
C LEU A 25 20.20 19.31 5.46
N GLY A 26 20.45 18.58 6.55
CA GLY A 26 19.51 17.60 7.11
C GLY A 26 18.12 18.15 7.46
N GLY A 27 18.03 19.40 7.93
CA GLY A 27 16.75 20.05 8.23
C GLY A 27 15.87 20.25 6.99
N VAL A 28 16.47 20.75 5.89
CA VAL A 28 15.76 20.95 4.61
C VAL A 28 15.35 19.60 4.02
N MET A 29 16.24 18.60 4.05
CA MET A 29 15.92 17.25 3.58
C MET A 29 14.78 16.61 4.38
N SER A 30 14.69 16.87 5.69
CA SER A 30 13.59 16.37 6.53
C SER A 30 12.24 16.96 6.12
N VAL A 31 12.19 18.28 5.84
CA VAL A 31 10.95 18.93 5.35
C VAL A 31 10.53 18.37 4.00
N ILE A 32 11.48 18.22 3.06
CA ILE A 32 11.21 17.63 1.75
C ILE A 32 10.71 16.19 1.90
N MET A 33 11.31 15.40 2.80
CA MET A 33 10.91 14.02 3.06
C MET A 33 9.48 13.92 3.61
N VAL A 34 9.10 14.79 4.54
CA VAL A 34 7.72 14.84 5.06
C VAL A 34 6.74 15.17 3.94
N ALA A 35 7.07 16.14 3.07
CA ALA A 35 6.23 16.48 1.93
C ALA A 35 6.09 15.30 0.96
N LEU A 36 7.19 14.59 0.67
CA LEU A 36 7.22 13.40 -0.18
C LEU A 36 6.35 12.27 0.39
N ILE A 37 6.55 11.88 1.66
CA ILE A 37 5.75 10.83 2.28
C ILE A 37 4.27 11.21 2.29
N SER A 38 3.95 12.48 2.55
CA SER A 38 2.56 12.96 2.57
C SER A 38 1.91 12.87 1.19
N THR A 39 2.57 13.31 0.12
CA THR A 39 2.01 13.24 -1.23
C THR A 39 1.84 11.80 -1.70
N PHE A 40 2.84 10.94 -1.47
CA PHE A 40 2.74 9.50 -1.77
C PHE A 40 1.61 8.83 -0.99
N PHE A 41 1.45 9.18 0.28
CA PHE A 41 0.36 8.65 1.10
C PHE A 41 -1.01 9.08 0.57
N ILE A 42 -1.20 10.36 0.22
CA ILE A 42 -2.46 10.87 -0.32
C ILE A 42 -2.81 10.19 -1.65
N THR A 43 -1.85 10.07 -2.57
CA THR A 43 -2.07 9.42 -3.87
C THR A 43 -2.38 7.93 -3.70
N SER A 44 -1.65 7.23 -2.83
CA SER A 44 -1.89 5.81 -2.53
C SER A 44 -3.27 5.59 -1.88
N ALA A 45 -3.64 6.42 -0.92
CA ALA A 45 -4.94 6.36 -0.26
C ALA A 45 -6.09 6.59 -1.25
N ASN A 46 -5.94 7.55 -2.18
CA ASN A 46 -6.94 7.82 -3.21
C ASN A 46 -7.14 6.63 -4.16
N SER A 47 -6.07 5.98 -4.61
CA SER A 47 -6.18 4.76 -5.43
C SER A 47 -6.80 3.59 -4.65
N GLY A 48 -6.47 3.45 -3.36
CA GLY A 48 -7.04 2.42 -2.49
C GLY A 48 -8.55 2.57 -2.27
N THR A 49 -9.01 3.78 -1.95
CA THR A 49 -10.45 4.06 -1.78
C THR A 49 -11.22 3.86 -3.08
N PHE A 50 -10.62 4.21 -4.22
CA PHE A 50 -11.21 3.99 -5.54
C PHE A 50 -11.47 2.50 -5.79
N VAL A 51 -10.45 1.64 -5.64
CA VAL A 51 -10.57 0.20 -5.90
C VAL A 51 -11.56 -0.47 -4.93
N LEU A 52 -11.51 -0.13 -3.64
CA LEU A 52 -12.47 -0.65 -2.65
C LEU A 52 -13.91 -0.23 -2.98
N SER A 53 -14.09 1.01 -3.44
CA SER A 53 -15.39 1.51 -3.86
C SER A 53 -15.89 0.76 -5.09
N MET A 54 -15.04 0.57 -6.10
CA MET A 54 -15.35 -0.19 -7.32
C MET A 54 -15.83 -1.61 -6.99
N TYR A 55 -15.12 -2.33 -6.11
CA TYR A 55 -15.53 -3.67 -5.67
C TYR A 55 -16.86 -3.65 -4.91
N SER A 56 -17.11 -2.62 -4.10
CA SER A 56 -18.37 -2.44 -3.37
C SER A 56 -19.54 -2.01 -4.26
N THR A 57 -19.27 -1.69 -5.53
CA THR A 57 -20.26 -1.24 -6.52
C THR A 57 -20.41 -2.19 -7.68
N GLN A 58 -20.19 -3.49 -7.45
CA GLN A 58 -20.32 -4.53 -8.48
C GLN A 58 -19.40 -4.28 -9.69
N GLY A 59 -18.25 -3.62 -9.48
CA GLY A 59 -17.30 -3.33 -10.55
C GLY A 59 -17.57 -2.04 -11.33
N ASP A 60 -18.40 -1.12 -10.82
CA ASP A 60 -18.60 0.20 -11.43
C ASP A 60 -17.27 0.96 -11.59
N MET A 61 -16.90 1.25 -12.84
CA MET A 61 -15.67 1.95 -13.22
C MET A 61 -15.68 3.43 -12.81
N ASN A 62 -16.83 3.97 -12.40
CA ASN A 62 -16.95 5.32 -11.86
C ASN A 62 -17.74 5.29 -10.53
N PRO A 63 -17.14 4.75 -9.45
CA PRO A 63 -17.83 4.64 -8.18
C PRO A 63 -18.20 6.04 -7.66
N PRO A 64 -19.38 6.22 -7.04
CA PRO A 64 -19.78 7.52 -6.51
C PRO A 64 -18.86 7.94 -5.35
N LYS A 65 -18.54 9.24 -5.33
CA LYS A 65 -17.63 9.87 -4.35
C LYS A 65 -18.01 9.59 -2.89
N VAL A 66 -19.29 9.38 -2.60
CA VAL A 66 -19.79 9.02 -1.26
C VAL A 66 -19.19 7.69 -0.79
N ARG A 67 -19.13 6.67 -1.65
CA ARG A 67 -18.56 5.36 -1.31
C ARG A 67 -17.05 5.43 -1.09
N MET A 68 -16.36 6.25 -1.87
CA MET A 68 -14.94 6.54 -1.68
C MET A 68 -14.67 7.21 -0.33
N GLY A 69 -15.52 8.17 0.07
CA GLY A 69 -15.45 8.82 1.38
C GLY A 69 -15.66 7.84 2.54
N ILE A 70 -16.66 6.96 2.44
CA ILE A 70 -16.93 5.93 3.47
C ILE A 70 -15.72 5.02 3.67
N TRP A 71 -15.16 4.47 2.58
CA TRP A 71 -13.98 3.62 2.67
C TRP A 71 -12.74 4.35 3.16
N GLY A 72 -12.56 5.62 2.79
CA GLY A 72 -11.48 6.46 3.29
C GLY A 72 -11.54 6.66 4.81
N ILE A 73 -12.72 7.00 5.33
CA ILE A 73 -12.95 7.15 6.77
C ILE A 73 -12.75 5.82 7.50
N LEU A 74 -13.24 4.71 6.93
CA LEU A 74 -13.09 3.39 7.52
C LEU A 74 -11.61 2.99 7.63
N MET A 75 -10.81 3.20 6.58
CA MET A 75 -9.36 2.92 6.61
C MET A 75 -8.63 3.79 7.63
N ALA A 76 -8.96 5.08 7.72
CA ALA A 76 -8.37 5.98 8.71
C ALA A 76 -8.73 5.55 10.14
N ALA A 77 -9.99 5.17 10.39
CA ALA A 77 -10.44 4.67 11.68
C ALA A 77 -9.72 3.36 12.06
N LEU A 78 -9.57 2.44 11.10
CA LEU A 78 -8.89 1.16 11.32
C LEU A 78 -7.40 1.38 11.65
N ALA A 79 -6.72 2.25 10.91
CA ALA A 79 -5.34 2.64 11.18
C ALA A 79 -5.21 3.29 12.57
N PHE A 80 -6.12 4.19 12.94
CA PHE A 80 -6.14 4.84 14.25
C PHE A 80 -6.28 3.84 15.39
N VAL A 81 -7.24 2.91 15.30
CA VAL A 81 -7.47 1.87 16.33
C VAL A 81 -6.26 0.95 16.46
N LEU A 82 -5.66 0.52 15.34
CA LEU A 82 -4.47 -0.35 15.36
C LEU A 82 -3.25 0.34 15.97
N LEU A 83 -3.04 1.61 15.64
CA LEU A 83 -1.97 2.41 16.25
C LEU A 83 -2.18 2.57 17.75
N MET A 84 -3.43 2.78 18.20
CA MET A 84 -3.74 2.92 19.62
C MET A 84 -3.63 1.59 20.40
N SER A 85 -3.89 0.45 19.74
CA SER A 85 -3.84 -0.88 20.37
C SER A 85 -2.42 -1.34 20.68
N GLY A 86 -1.45 -1.03 19.83
CA GLY A 86 -0.08 -1.51 20.04
C GLY A 86 0.91 -0.97 19.01
N GLY A 87 0.66 0.25 18.55
CA GLY A 87 1.58 1.04 17.73
C GLY A 87 1.94 0.40 16.39
N LEU A 88 3.15 0.72 15.93
CA LEU A 88 3.67 0.29 14.63
C LEU A 88 3.75 -1.23 14.50
N GLN A 89 4.12 -1.93 15.58
CA GLN A 89 4.24 -3.39 15.56
C GLN A 89 2.89 -4.07 15.30
N SER A 90 1.82 -3.58 15.93
CA SER A 90 0.47 -4.11 15.71
C SER A 90 0.00 -3.87 14.28
N LEU A 91 0.29 -2.70 13.72
CA LEU A 91 -0.01 -2.36 12.32
C LEU A 91 0.73 -3.31 11.35
N GLN A 92 2.00 -3.61 11.61
CA GLN A 92 2.79 -4.53 10.79
C GLN A 92 2.25 -5.96 10.83
N ILE A 93 1.93 -6.46 12.03
CA ILE A 93 1.38 -7.82 12.19
C ILE A 93 0.03 -7.93 11.47
N ALA A 94 -0.86 -6.96 11.63
CA ALA A 94 -2.15 -6.93 10.95
C ALA A 94 -1.99 -6.90 9.43
N SER A 95 -1.06 -6.10 8.91
CA SER A 95 -0.76 -6.02 7.48
C SER A 95 -0.23 -7.35 6.92
N ILE A 96 0.71 -7.99 7.62
CA ILE A 96 1.26 -9.31 7.22
C ILE A 96 0.17 -10.38 7.24
N ALA A 97 -0.64 -10.40 8.31
CA ALA A 97 -1.73 -11.35 8.45
C ALA A 97 -2.79 -11.19 7.33
N ALA A 98 -3.11 -9.96 6.93
CA ALA A 98 -4.02 -9.68 5.82
C ALA A 98 -3.40 -10.01 4.45
N ALA A 99 -2.11 -9.75 4.26
CA ALA A 99 -1.41 -9.99 3.00
C ALA A 99 -1.22 -11.49 2.70
N ALA A 100 -1.02 -12.32 3.72
CA ALA A 100 -0.75 -13.75 3.57
C ALA A 100 -1.82 -14.53 2.76
N PRO A 101 -3.12 -14.49 3.08
CA PRO A 101 -4.15 -15.15 2.28
C PRO A 101 -4.30 -14.51 0.89
N PHE A 102 -4.12 -13.19 0.77
CA PHE A 102 -4.20 -12.49 -0.50
C PHE A 102 -3.06 -12.89 -1.45
N ALA A 103 -1.88 -13.21 -0.92
CA ALA A 103 -0.75 -13.69 -1.72
C ALA A 103 -1.09 -15.00 -2.46
N VAL A 104 -1.82 -15.91 -1.80
CA VAL A 104 -2.29 -17.16 -2.44
C VAL A 104 -3.23 -16.86 -3.60
N ILE A 105 -4.17 -15.91 -3.41
CA ILE A 105 -5.10 -15.48 -4.45
C ILE A 105 -4.34 -14.89 -5.64
N MET A 106 -3.33 -14.07 -5.38
CA MET A 106 -2.49 -13.47 -6.43
C MET A 106 -1.74 -14.51 -7.25
N VAL A 107 -1.20 -15.56 -6.62
CA VAL A 107 -0.54 -16.67 -7.34
C VAL A 107 -1.53 -17.40 -8.25
N VAL A 108 -2.74 -17.68 -7.76
CA VAL A 108 -3.80 -18.30 -8.57
C VAL A 108 -4.20 -17.38 -9.73
N ALA A 109 -4.33 -16.08 -9.49
CA ALA A 109 -4.64 -15.10 -10.53
C ALA A 109 -3.58 -15.07 -11.63
N CYS A 110 -2.29 -15.13 -11.28
CA CYS A 110 -1.19 -15.24 -12.26
C CYS A 110 -1.31 -16.52 -13.11
N TRP A 111 -1.66 -17.66 -12.49
CA TRP A 111 -1.84 -18.91 -13.22
C TRP A 111 -3.06 -18.88 -14.15
N CYS A 112 -4.17 -18.30 -13.70
CA CYS A 112 -5.36 -18.08 -14.52
C CYS A 112 -5.07 -17.15 -15.70
N LEU A 113 -4.32 -16.06 -15.47
CA LEU A 113 -3.91 -15.13 -16.51
C LEU A 113 -3.03 -15.82 -17.57
N TRP A 114 -2.04 -16.62 -17.12
CA TRP A 114 -1.21 -17.40 -18.03
C TRP A 114 -2.06 -18.33 -18.90
N LYS A 115 -2.98 -19.09 -18.29
CA LYS A 115 -3.88 -19.99 -19.03
C LYS A 115 -4.78 -19.24 -20.01
N ALA A 116 -5.30 -18.09 -19.60
CA ALA A 116 -6.13 -17.26 -20.46
C ALA A 116 -5.35 -16.77 -21.69
N LEU A 117 -4.11 -16.30 -21.48
CA LEU A 117 -3.27 -15.79 -22.55
C LEU A 117 -2.84 -16.88 -23.55
N VAL A 118 -2.48 -18.07 -23.06
CA VAL A 118 -2.17 -19.23 -23.93
C VAL A 118 -3.39 -19.66 -24.75
N LYS A 119 -4.59 -19.61 -24.16
CA LYS A 119 -5.83 -19.92 -24.88
C LYS A 119 -6.15 -18.87 -25.95
N ASP A 120 -5.89 -17.61 -25.66
CA ASP A 120 -6.10 -16.50 -26.59
C ASP A 120 -5.16 -16.60 -27.79
N GLU A 121 -3.88 -16.93 -27.57
CA GLU A 121 -2.89 -17.18 -28.64
C GLU A 121 -3.28 -18.35 -29.55
N ALA A 122 -3.74 -19.47 -28.96
CA ALA A 122 -4.22 -20.62 -29.73
C ALA A 122 -5.45 -20.26 -30.59
N THR A 123 -6.37 -19.47 -30.04
CA THR A 123 -7.56 -18.98 -30.77
C THR A 123 -7.17 -18.06 -31.92
N PHE A 124 -6.17 -17.21 -31.72
CA PHE A 124 -5.70 -16.28 -32.75
C PHE A 124 -5.02 -17.01 -33.92
N THR A 125 -4.32 -18.10 -33.63
CA THR A 125 -3.64 -18.92 -34.66
C THR A 125 -4.65 -19.67 -35.53
N GLU A 126 -5.73 -20.20 -34.94
CA GLU A 126 -6.79 -20.92 -35.66
C GLU A 126 -7.63 -20.03 -36.60
N LEU A 127 -7.64 -18.72 -36.38
CA LEU A 127 -8.31 -17.72 -37.25
C LEU A 127 -7.38 -17.16 -38.34
N ALA A 128 -6.09 -17.43 -38.25
CA ALA A 128 -5.07 -16.97 -39.20
C ALA A 128 -4.76 -17.99 -40.31
N ASP A 129 -5.19 -19.24 -40.14
CA ASP A 129 -5.17 -20.33 -41.13
C ASP A 129 -6.52 -20.46 -41.85
#